data_AF-A0A183HVL1-F1
#
_entry.id   AF-A0A183HVL1-F1
#
_cell.length_a   1.000
_cell.length_b   1.000
_cell.length_c   1.000
_cell.angle_alpha   90.00
_cell.angle_beta   90.00
_cell.angle_gamma   90.00
#
_symmetry.space_group_name_H-M   'P 1'
#
loop_
_entity.id
_entity.type
_entity.pdbx_description
1 polymer ?
#
loop_
_entity_poly.entity_id
_entity_poly.type
_entity_poly.pdbx_seq_one_letter_code
_entity_poly.pdbx_strand_id
1 'polypeptide(L)' 'MSDDKYKIIEVNERDDCDEIQDALLQITGARSVPRVFVGGKCIGGCDDTIIAKEDGRLDKMLKEAHAI' A
#
# COMPACT_ATOMS: atom_id res chain seq x y z
N MET A 1 7.90 4.12 21.16
CA MET A 1 7.98 3.52 19.81
C MET A 1 6.61 2.91 19.59
N SER A 2 5.81 3.43 18.67
CA SER A 2 4.47 2.89 18.44
C SER A 2 4.61 1.56 17.69
N ASP A 3 4.17 0.46 18.30
CA ASP A 3 4.15 -0.91 17.77
C ASP A 3 3.04 -1.12 16.71
N ASP A 4 2.86 -0.15 15.81
CA ASP A 4 1.83 -0.24 14.78
C ASP A 4 2.34 -1.10 13.61
N LYS A 5 1.83 -2.34 13.51
CA LYS A 5 2.20 -3.30 12.45
C LYS A 5 1.80 -2.84 11.04
N TYR A 6 0.86 -1.89 10.94
CA TYR A 6 0.41 -1.31 9.68
C TYR A 6 -0.23 0.07 9.94
N LYS A 7 -0.43 0.84 8.88
CA LYS A 7 -1.11 2.14 8.92
C LYS A 7 -2.13 2.23 7.78
N ILE A 8 -3.33 2.73 8.09
CA ILE A 8 -4.35 3.08 7.09
C ILE A 8 -4.36 4.61 6.94
N ILE A 9 -4.52 5.09 5.70
CA ILE A 9 -4.65 6.50 5.38
C ILE A 9 -5.93 6.66 4.57
N GLU A 10 -6.95 7.26 5.17
CA GLU A 10 -8.22 7.60 4.50
C GLU A 10 -8.01 8.87 3.66
N VAL A 11 -7.66 8.67 2.38
CA VAL A 11 -7.29 9.78 1.47
C VAL A 11 -8.50 10.70 1.23
N ASN A 12 -9.72 10.17 1.25
CA ASN A 12 -10.97 10.92 1.06
C ASN A 12 -11.32 11.85 2.24
N GLU A 13 -10.68 11.71 3.41
CA GLU A 13 -10.90 12.58 4.56
C GLU A 13 -9.87 13.71 4.67
N ARG A 14 -9.00 13.85 3.67
CA ARG A 14 -7.94 14.86 3.63
C ARG A 14 -8.22 15.93 2.60
N ASP A 15 -7.84 17.17 2.93
CA ASP A 15 -7.96 18.32 2.02
C ASP A 15 -7.08 18.17 0.77
N ASP A 16 -5.97 17.41 0.85
CA ASP A 16 -5.01 17.16 -0.23
C ASP A 16 -5.27 15.83 -0.99
N CYS A 17 -6.52 15.31 -0.96
CA CYS A 17 -6.91 14.05 -1.60
C CYS A 17 -6.48 13.96 -3.08
N ASP A 18 -6.78 14.99 -3.88
CA ASP A 18 -6.46 15.02 -5.31
C ASP A 18 -4.95 15.00 -5.56
N GLU A 19 -4.18 15.79 -4.80
CA GLU A 19 -2.73 15.84 -4.89
C GLU A 19 -2.10 14.48 -4.53
N ILE A 20 -2.64 13.79 -3.53
CA ILE A 20 -2.21 12.45 -3.15
C ILE A 20 -2.51 11.46 -4.27
N GLN A 21 -3.71 11.47 -4.84
CA GLN A 21 -4.07 10.56 -5.94
C GLN A 21 -3.20 10.79 -7.18
N ASP A 22 -2.84 12.04 -7.48
CA ASP A 22 -1.92 12.37 -8.57
C ASP A 22 -0.49 11.89 -8.27
N ALA A 23 -0.01 12.05 -7.03
CA ALA A 23 1.26 11.49 -6.61
C ALA A 23 1.28 9.95 -6.68
N LEU A 24 0.19 9.29 -6.28
CA LEU A 24 0.02 7.84 -6.42
C LEU A 24 0.08 7.41 -7.88
N LEU A 25 -0.54 8.14 -8.80
CA LEU A 25 -0.40 7.88 -10.23
C LEU A 25 1.05 7.93 -10.69
N GLN A 26 1.82 8.94 -10.26
CA GLN A 26 3.22 9.08 -10.66
C GLN A 26 4.10 7.94 -10.12
N ILE A 27 3.89 7.50 -8.87
CA ILE A 27 4.79 6.53 -8.21
C ILE A 27 4.31 5.08 -8.32
N THR A 28 3.02 4.84 -8.59
CA THR A 28 2.44 3.50 -8.68
C THR A 28 1.74 3.20 -10.00
N GLY A 29 1.58 4.19 -10.89
CA GLY A 29 0.87 4.02 -12.16
C GLY A 29 -0.66 4.02 -12.07
N ALA A 30 -1.25 4.34 -10.92
CA ALA A 30 -2.72 4.39 -10.76
C ALA A 30 -3.16 5.40 -9.67
N ARG A 31 -4.27 6.12 -9.94
CA ARG A 31 -4.90 7.06 -8.98
C ARG A 31 -5.83 6.38 -7.97
N SER A 32 -6.38 5.21 -8.33
CA SER A 32 -7.48 4.59 -7.59
C SER A 32 -7.03 4.03 -6.24
N VAL A 33 -7.87 4.16 -5.21
CA VAL A 33 -7.67 3.49 -3.94
C VAL A 33 -8.39 2.12 -3.92
N PRO A 34 -7.90 1.14 -3.14
CA PRO A 34 -6.70 1.18 -2.29
C PRO A 34 -5.39 1.17 -3.10
N ARG A 35 -4.34 1.77 -2.52
CA ARG A 35 -2.93 1.56 -2.93
C ARG A 35 -2.16 1.00 -1.73
N VAL A 36 -1.67 -0.23 -1.87
CA VAL A 36 -1.05 -0.97 -0.76
C VAL A 36 0.47 -0.90 -0.89
N PHE A 37 1.14 -0.58 0.22
CA PHE A 37 2.60 -0.52 0.30
C PHE A 37 3.12 -1.40 1.43
N VAL A 38 4.21 -2.13 1.18
CA VAL A 38 4.95 -2.90 2.19
C VAL A 38 6.43 -2.62 2.03
N GLY A 39 7.11 -2.25 3.13
CA GLY A 39 8.54 -1.91 3.11
C GLY A 39 8.89 -0.79 2.12
N GLY A 40 7.97 0.17 1.93
CA GLY A 40 8.14 1.27 0.97
C GLY A 40 7.89 0.93 -0.50
N LYS A 41 7.53 -0.32 -0.82
CA LYS A 41 7.24 -0.75 -2.20
C LYS A 41 5.72 -0.88 -2.42
N CYS A 42 5.23 -0.34 -3.53
CA CYS A 42 3.84 -0.51 -3.92
C CYS A 42 3.59 -1.96 -4.39
N ILE A 43 2.59 -2.60 -3.81
CA ILE A 43 2.08 -3.91 -4.26
C ILE A 43 1.07 -3.71 -5.40
N GLY A 44 0.24 -2.68 -5.30
CA GLY A 44 -0.83 -2.38 -6.24
C GLY A 44 -2.16 -2.11 -5.54
N GLY A 45 -3.26 -2.54 -6.15
CA GLY A 45 -4.61 -2.44 -5.60
C GLY A 45 -5.04 -3.69 -4.81
N CYS A 46 -6.35 -3.85 -4.64
CA CYS A 46 -6.94 -5.01 -3.96
C CYS A 46 -6.58 -6.33 -4.66
N ASP A 47 -6.82 -6.41 -5.97
CA ASP A 47 -6.57 -7.62 -6.77
C ASP A 47 -5.09 -8.03 -6.74
N ASP A 48 -4.18 -7.07 -6.91
CA ASP A 48 -2.74 -7.30 -6.83
C ASP A 48 -2.32 -7.85 -5.46
N THR A 49 -2.97 -7.37 -4.39
CA THR A 49 -2.71 -7.80 -3.01
C THR A 49 -3.22 -9.21 -2.76
N ILE A 50 -4.40 -9.56 -3.28
CA ILE A 50 -4.96 -10.93 -3.20
C ILE A 50 -4.03 -11.89 -3.95
N ILE A 51 -3.65 -11.57 -5.18
CA ILE A 51 -2.73 -12.39 -5.98
C ILE A 51 -1.39 -12.55 -5.25
N ALA A 52 -0.84 -11.47 -4.68
CA ALA A 52 0.40 -11.53 -3.91
C ALA A 52 0.28 -12.39 -2.64
N LYS A 53 -0.91 -12.49 -2.05
CA LYS A 53 -1.15 -13.40 -0.92
C LYS A 53 -1.20 -14.85 -1.38
N GLU A 54 -1.92 -15.12 -2.47
CA GLU A 54 -2.07 -16.47 -3.02
C GLU A 54 -0.74 -17.04 -3.57
N ASP A 55 0.09 -16.20 -4.19
CA ASP A 55 1.39 -16.58 -4.74
C ASP A 55 2.54 -16.59 -3.69
N GLY A 56 2.26 -16.20 -2.44
CA GLY A 56 3.21 -16.16 -1.32
C GLY A 56 4.17 -14.96 -1.30
N ARG A 57 4.11 -14.06 -2.29
CA ARG A 57 4.95 -12.85 -2.35
C ARG A 57 4.67 -11.89 -1.21
N LEU A 58 3.40 -11.74 -0.80
CA LEU A 58 3.02 -10.85 0.30
C LEU A 58 3.69 -11.28 1.61
N ASP A 59 3.67 -12.58 1.93
CA ASP A 59 4.29 -13.11 3.15
C ASP A 59 5.81 -12.90 3.13
N LYS A 60 6.45 -13.03 1.97
CA LYS A 60 7.88 -12.72 1.80
C LYS A 60 8.15 -11.24 2.05
N MET A 61 7.37 -10.34 1.45
CA MET A 61 7.54 -8.89 1.62
C MET A 61 7.34 -8.44 3.08
N LEU A 62 6.36 -9.02 3.79
CA LEU A 62 6.10 -8.71 5.18
C LEU A 62 7.25 -9.15 6.10
N LYS A 63 7.85 -10.32 5.86
CA LYS A 63 9.04 -10.80 6.58
C LYS A 63 10.25 -9.90 6.33
N GLU A 64 10.50 -9.54 5.06
CA GLU A 64 11.60 -8.63 4.69
C GLU A 64 11.43 -7.23 5.33
N ALA A 65 10.18 -6.78 5.51
CA ALA A 65 9.87 -5.53 6.18
C ALA A 65 9.80 -5.63 7.72
N HIS A 66 10.05 -6.83 8.30
CA HIS A 66 9.91 -7.11 9.73
C HIS A 66 8.52 -6.77 10.31
N ALA A 67 7.48 -6.92 9.49
CA ALA A 67 6.08 -6.67 9.88
C ALA A 67 5.38 -7.92 10.44
N ILE A 68 5.98 -9.11 10.29
CA ILE A 68 5.57 -10.41 10.84
C ILE A 68 6.77 -11.27 11.21
#